data_AF-A0A3B0UBP3-F1
#
_entry.id   AF-A0A3B0UBP3-F1
#
_cell.length_a   1.000
_cell.length_b   1.000
_cell.length_c   1.000
_cell.angle_alpha   90.00
_cell.angle_beta   90.00
_cell.angle_gamma   90.00
#
_symmetry.space_group_name_H-M   'P 1'
#
loop_
_entity.id
_entity.type
_entity.pdbx_description
1 polymer ?
#
loop_
_entity_poly.entity_id
_entity_poly.type
_entity_poly.pdbx_seq_one_letter_code
_entity_poly.pdbx_strand_id
1 'polypeptide(L)'
;MNEDQVNEFWQAHPCGDSLVGGLDKLNKDYKVFFEKYDAFRYGEYPELLKLLENMGFNNKTVLEVGLGQGADSEQIILRGGL
;
A
#
# COMPACT_ATOMS: atom_id res chain seq x y z
N MET A 1 -8.77 27.03 -4.75
CA MET A 1 -8.92 25.58 -4.51
C MET A 1 -10.33 25.35 -4.01
N ASN A 2 -11.21 24.86 -4.87
CA ASN A 2 -12.57 24.42 -4.53
C ASN A 2 -12.61 22.87 -4.46
N GLU A 3 -13.75 22.29 -4.08
CA GLU A 3 -13.90 20.83 -3.95
C GLU A 3 -13.64 20.09 -5.27
N ASP A 4 -14.08 20.64 -6.40
CA ASP A 4 -13.84 20.05 -7.73
C ASP A 4 -12.34 19.98 -8.05
N GLN A 5 -11.59 21.05 -7.78
CA GLN A 5 -10.14 21.07 -7.97
C GLN A 5 -9.41 20.08 -7.05
N VAL A 6 -9.91 19.89 -5.83
CA VAL A 6 -9.37 18.87 -4.90
C VAL A 6 -9.67 17.48 -5.44
N ASN A 7 -10.88 17.24 -5.93
CA ASN A 7 -11.29 15.97 -6.53
C ASN A 7 -10.39 15.63 -7.73
N GLU A 8 -10.29 16.54 -8.70
CA GLU A 8 -9.46 16.38 -9.89
C GLU A 8 -8.00 16.08 -9.53
N PHE A 9 -7.46 16.82 -8.55
CA PHE A 9 -6.10 16.60 -8.09
C PHE A 9 -5.90 15.17 -7.56
N TRP A 10 -6.77 14.69 -6.67
CA TRP A 10 -6.65 13.35 -6.10
C TRP A 10 -6.91 12.23 -7.12
N GLN A 11 -7.79 12.44 -8.10
CA GLN A 11 -8.00 11.49 -9.20
C GLN A 11 -6.76 11.39 -10.11
N ALA A 12 -6.05 12.51 -10.32
CA ALA A 12 -4.85 12.54 -11.14
C ALA A 12 -3.57 12.12 -10.39
N HIS A 13 -3.58 12.14 -9.05
CA HIS A 13 -2.41 11.85 -8.21
C HIS A 13 -2.75 10.85 -7.10
N PRO A 14 -2.99 9.56 -7.44
CA PRO A 14 -3.21 8.54 -6.43
C PRO A 14 -2.05 8.47 -5.43
N CYS A 15 -2.37 8.44 -4.14
CA CYS A 15 -1.38 8.55 -3.07
C CYS A 15 -0.35 7.41 -3.13
N GLY A 16 0.93 7.75 -3.31
CA GLY A 16 2.02 6.78 -3.35
C GLY A 16 2.32 6.16 -4.72
N ASP A 17 1.47 6.39 -5.74
CA ASP A 17 1.68 5.88 -7.10
C ASP A 17 2.99 6.39 -7.71
N SER A 18 3.27 7.69 -7.54
CA SER A 18 4.48 8.33 -8.05
C SER A 18 5.78 7.82 -7.43
N LEU A 19 5.74 7.21 -6.23
CA LEU A 19 6.93 6.71 -5.52
C LEU A 19 7.61 5.57 -6.27
N VAL A 20 6.86 4.81 -7.07
CA VAL A 20 7.37 3.72 -7.91
C VAL A 20 7.25 4.00 -9.40
N GLY A 21 7.05 5.27 -9.76
CA GLY A 21 6.96 5.75 -11.14
C GLY A 21 5.56 5.70 -11.74
N GLY A 22 4.58 5.17 -11.01
CA GLY A 22 3.18 5.11 -11.39
C GLY A 22 2.80 3.94 -12.29
N LEU A 23 1.56 3.50 -12.16
CA LEU A 23 1.02 2.32 -12.85
C LEU A 23 1.10 2.43 -14.39
N ASP A 24 0.90 3.63 -14.94
CA ASP A 24 0.96 3.85 -16.39
C ASP A 24 2.37 3.60 -16.96
N LYS A 25 3.43 3.91 -16.21
CA LYS A 25 4.82 3.61 -16.64
C LYS A 25 5.13 2.12 -16.61
N LEU A 26 4.33 1.33 -15.90
CA LEU A 26 4.41 -0.12 -15.82
C LEU A 26 3.43 -0.79 -16.79
N ASN A 27 2.92 -0.08 -17.81
CA ASN A 27 1.95 -0.60 -18.77
C ASN A 27 0.70 -1.19 -18.11
N LYS A 28 0.30 -0.67 -16.94
CA LYS A 28 -0.81 -1.20 -16.15
C LYS A 28 -0.62 -2.64 -15.68
N ASP A 29 0.63 -3.08 -15.52
CA ASP A 29 0.96 -4.31 -14.82
C ASP A 29 0.84 -4.08 -13.31
N TYR A 30 -0.35 -4.38 -12.79
CA TYR A 30 -0.67 -4.23 -11.37
C TYR A 30 0.23 -5.08 -10.47
N LYS A 31 0.61 -6.28 -10.90
CA LYS A 31 1.46 -7.16 -10.09
C LYS A 31 2.83 -6.52 -9.91
N VAL A 32 3.46 -6.10 -11.01
CA VAL A 32 4.78 -5.44 -10.95
C VAL A 32 4.70 -4.12 -10.18
N PHE A 33 3.59 -3.39 -10.28
CA PHE A 33 3.37 -2.18 -9.51
C PHE A 33 3.38 -2.45 -7.99
N PHE A 34 2.56 -3.39 -7.51
CA PHE A 34 2.49 -3.70 -6.08
C PHE A 34 3.79 -4.31 -5.56
N GLU A 35 4.44 -5.21 -6.32
CA GLU A 35 5.76 -5.75 -5.95
C GLU A 35 6.82 -4.65 -5.80
N LYS A 36 6.82 -3.65 -6.69
CA LYS A 36 7.72 -2.49 -6.58
C LYS A 36 7.38 -1.59 -5.41
N TYR A 37 6.10 -1.37 -5.15
CA TYR A 37 5.65 -0.53 -4.04
C TYR A 37 6.03 -1.16 -2.70
N ASP A 38 5.81 -2.45 -2.54
CA ASP A 38 6.23 -3.21 -1.36
C ASP A 38 7.74 -3.17 -1.16
N ALA A 39 8.51 -3.36 -2.23
CA ALA A 39 9.96 -3.26 -2.19
C ALA A 39 10.44 -1.86 -1.77
N PHE A 40 9.80 -0.80 -2.27
CA PHE A 40 10.08 0.57 -1.84
C PHE A 40 9.71 0.78 -0.36
N ARG A 41 8.48 0.45 0.04
CA ARG A 41 7.96 0.66 1.40
C ARG A 41 8.83 -0.02 2.45
N TYR A 42 9.09 -1.31 2.26
CA TYR A 42 9.88 -2.10 3.22
C TYR A 42 11.39 -1.93 3.07
N GLY A 43 11.85 -1.34 1.96
CA GLY A 43 13.21 -0.83 1.83
C GLY A 43 13.46 0.42 2.67
N GLU A 44 12.51 1.36 2.65
CA GLU A 44 12.57 2.60 3.45
C GLU A 44 12.31 2.34 4.94
N TYR A 45 11.38 1.43 5.26
CA TYR A 45 10.94 1.13 6.63
C TYR A 45 10.95 -0.38 6.93
N PRO A 46 12.12 -1.04 6.93
CA PRO A 46 12.23 -2.48 7.12
C PRO A 46 11.73 -2.97 8.49
N GLU A 47 11.71 -2.10 9.50
CA GLU A 47 11.19 -2.38 10.84
C GLU A 47 9.69 -2.70 10.84
N LEU A 48 8.92 -2.22 9.86
CA LEU A 48 7.48 -2.49 9.76
C LEU A 48 7.20 -3.98 9.62
N LEU A 49 8.00 -4.71 8.85
CA LEU A 49 7.85 -6.16 8.70
C LEU A 49 8.00 -6.90 10.03
N LYS A 50 8.92 -6.45 10.88
CA LYS A 50 9.14 -7.02 12.23
C LYS A 50 7.97 -6.67 13.16
N LEU A 51 7.43 -5.47 13.07
CA LEU A 51 6.25 -5.08 13.85
C LEU A 51 5.04 -5.94 13.46
N LEU A 52 4.79 -6.10 12.16
CA LEU A 52 3.70 -6.92 11.63
C LEU A 52 3.83 -8.40 12.03
N GLU A 53 5.04 -8.95 12.01
CA GLU A 53 5.31 -10.31 12.50
C GLU A 53 4.95 -10.47 13.99
N ASN A 54 5.29 -9.47 14.82
CA ASN A 54 5.10 -9.53 16.27
C ASN A 54 3.66 -9.25 16.73
N MET A 55 2.77 -8.76 15.87
CA MET A 55 1.37 -8.45 16.23
C MET A 55 0.48 -9.70 16.36
N GLY A 56 0.90 -10.83 15.77
CA GLY A 56 0.20 -12.11 15.88
C GLY A 56 -1.23 -12.06 15.31
N PHE A 57 -1.35 -11.86 14.00
CA PHE A 57 -2.64 -11.68 13.31
C PHE A 57 -3.46 -12.96 13.10
N ASN A 58 -2.84 -14.13 13.20
CA ASN A 58 -3.46 -15.40 12.86
C ASN A 58 -4.84 -15.61 13.52
N ASN A 59 -5.87 -15.84 12.71
CA ASN A 59 -7.28 -16.02 13.08
C ASN A 59 -7.93 -14.81 13.79
N LYS A 60 -7.36 -13.61 13.67
CA LYS A 60 -7.97 -12.38 14.17
C LYS A 60 -8.67 -11.65 13.04
N THR A 61 -9.84 -11.08 13.35
CA THR A 61 -10.46 -10.07 12.49
C THR A 61 -9.72 -8.74 12.69
N VAL A 62 -9.21 -8.15 11.60
CA VAL A 62 -8.37 -6.96 11.63
C VAL A 62 -9.06 -5.79 10.93
N LEU A 63 -9.14 -4.65 11.61
CA LEU A 63 -9.49 -3.37 10.99
C LEU A 63 -8.21 -2.59 10.73
N GLU A 64 -7.91 -2.37 9.45
CA GLU A 64 -6.90 -1.42 9.02
C GLU A 64 -7.56 -0.07 8.71
N VAL A 65 -6.98 1.02 9.21
CA VAL A 65 -7.42 2.38 8.90
C VAL A 65 -6.30 3.09 8.15
N GLY A 66 -6.54 3.40 6.88
CA GLY A 66 -5.56 4.04 5.99
C GLY A 66 -4.79 3.04 5.13
N LEU A 67 -5.50 2.37 4.21
CA LEU A 67 -4.99 1.31 3.33
C LEU A 67 -3.72 1.70 2.52
N GLY A 68 -3.60 2.98 2.14
CA GLY A 68 -2.56 3.39 1.20
C GLY A 68 -2.64 2.57 -0.10
N GLN A 69 -1.55 1.90 -0.46
CA GLN A 69 -1.48 0.97 -1.60
C GLN A 69 -1.65 -0.51 -1.21
N GLY A 70 -1.99 -0.82 0.05
CA GLY A 70 -2.33 -2.17 0.50
C GLY A 70 -1.15 -3.08 0.89
N ALA A 71 0.08 -2.55 0.92
CA ALA A 71 1.27 -3.32 1.28
C ALA A 71 1.12 -4.02 2.65
N ASP A 72 0.70 -3.27 3.68
CA ASP A 72 0.57 -3.83 5.03
C ASP A 72 -0.63 -4.77 5.14
N SER A 73 -1.71 -4.52 4.40
CA SER A 73 -2.86 -5.42 4.32
C SER A 73 -2.48 -6.78 3.77
N GLU A 74 -1.68 -6.83 2.70
CA GLU A 74 -1.16 -8.08 2.16
C GLU A 74 -0.34 -8.81 3.23
N GLN A 75 0.54 -8.10 3.93
CA GLN A 75 1.34 -8.68 5.01
C GLN A 75 0.49 -9.19 6.19
N ILE A 76 -0.61 -8.51 6.53
CA ILE A 76 -1.58 -8.95 7.56
C ILE A 76 -2.27 -10.24 7.12
N ILE A 77 -2.77 -10.29 5.88
CA ILE A 77 -3.45 -11.45 5.31
C ILE A 77 -2.49 -12.66 5.23
N LEU A 78 -1.26 -12.45 4.75
CA LEU A 78 -0.22 -13.50 4.70
C LEU A 78 0.13 -14.06 6.09
N ARG A 79 -0.13 -13.31 7.16
CA ARG A 79 0.05 -13.71 8.56
C ARG A 79 -1.24 -14.25 9.21
N GLY A 80 -2.29 -14.48 8.41
CA GLY A 80 -3.54 -15.10 8.83
C GLY A 80 -4.55 -14.16 9.47
N GLY A 81 -4.40 -12.84 9.30
CA GLY A 81 -5.45 -11.88 9.61
C GLY A 81 -6.63 -11.99 8.62
N LEU A 82 -7.84 -11.70 9.11
CA LEU A 82 -9.09 -11.73 8.35
C LEU A 82 -9.78 -10.37 8.31
#